data_AF-A0A1M4UV34-F1
#
_entry.id   AF-A0A1M4UV34-F1
#
_cell.length_a   1.000
_cell.length_b   1.000
_cell.length_c   1.000
_cell.angle_alpha   90.00
_cell.angle_beta   90.00
_cell.angle_gamma   90.00
#
_symmetry.space_group_name_H-M   'P 1'
#
loop_
_entity.id
_entity.type
_entity.pdbx_description
1 polymer ?
#
loop_
_entity_poly.entity_id
_entity_poly.type
_entity_poly.pdbx_seq_one_letter_code
_entity_poly.pdbx_strand_id
1 'polypeptide(L)'
;MTMKKIILTGFVLLAGITQAQVKKTQAKPKAEKKWVNPVKLTKEERNRPYMDEVLKTRDSITPEEAERRRRNIAIGNPFKDRGYYPKIATLSKGKYLEFHDMDAVVNIGSVKYNRKTKEITEFREIDLSDPDAQPYLDTAGRWFSPDPLSEEFRRWSPYNYAMNNPLRFIDPDGRQATDIYKLDKSGNLTWMAESKTDVIYAEKNFDKNGNLNANNDGGVEVGEKGYIKNNSQEIALSSPITDNDGNSSSTLSTLSFYNNEAKAQQVSEYFYNNTNVETANSTYQSFSSDKNFSVVSTYHLPSASPLDPKRFMSNFNVNGDSFFPSTLKSQDHNHPLGYPFEPSGFSYNAKKGFSVSGNIFSMGENAKVDRNIAQPNGIKLRVYSSYLKQYIRYDNKSANFE
;
A
#
# COMPACT_ATOMS: atom_id res chain seq x y z
N MET A 1 -80.07 72.23 8.46
CA MET A 1 -80.31 73.24 7.40
C MET A 1 -79.64 72.75 6.13
N THR A 2 -80.24 72.96 4.96
CA THR A 2 -79.87 72.32 3.69
C THR A 2 -78.76 73.03 2.91
N MET A 3 -78.12 72.25 2.01
CA MET A 3 -77.65 72.65 0.67
C MET A 3 -76.28 73.35 0.45
N LYS A 4 -75.65 72.91 -0.67
CA LYS A 4 -74.78 73.67 -1.61
C LYS A 4 -73.32 73.95 -1.15
N LYS A 5 -72.28 74.03 -2.01
CA LYS A 5 -72.18 74.11 -3.50
C LYS A 5 -70.71 73.95 -3.99
N ILE A 6 -70.53 73.77 -5.33
CA ILE A 6 -69.37 74.22 -6.17
C ILE A 6 -68.01 73.48 -5.95
N ILE A 7 -67.46 72.70 -6.89
CA ILE A 7 -66.94 72.96 -8.27
C ILE A 7 -65.58 73.71 -8.29
N LEU A 8 -64.51 73.04 -8.76
CA LEU A 8 -63.53 73.64 -9.69
C LEU A 8 -62.78 72.56 -10.51
N THR A 9 -62.32 72.94 -11.71
CA THR A 9 -61.79 72.08 -12.78
C THR A 9 -60.31 72.41 -13.05
N GLY A 10 -59.48 71.45 -13.49
CA GLY A 10 -58.09 71.72 -13.86
C GLY A 10 -57.38 70.61 -14.68
N PHE A 11 -56.94 70.96 -15.89
CA PHE A 11 -56.23 70.14 -16.90
C PHE A 11 -54.74 70.59 -16.97
N VAL A 12 -53.72 69.86 -17.48
CA VAL A 12 -53.63 68.57 -18.22
C VAL A 12 -52.22 67.92 -17.97
N LEU A 13 -51.71 67.08 -18.89
CA LEU A 13 -50.37 66.45 -19.01
C LEU A 13 -50.16 65.16 -18.16
N LEU A 14 -50.28 63.94 -18.70
CA LEU A 14 -49.68 63.30 -19.90
C LEU A 14 -48.22 62.84 -19.70
N ALA A 15 -48.05 61.67 -19.09
CA ALA A 15 -46.94 60.76 -19.33
C ALA A 15 -47.48 59.31 -19.18
N GLY A 16 -47.63 58.59 -20.29
CA GLY A 16 -48.02 57.18 -20.26
C GLY A 16 -46.80 56.27 -20.27
N ILE A 17 -46.96 55.04 -19.78
CA ILE A 17 -46.45 53.82 -20.42
C ILE A 17 -47.21 52.60 -19.86
N THR A 18 -47.85 51.89 -20.79
CA THR A 18 -48.41 50.54 -20.75
C THR A 18 -48.33 49.69 -19.46
N GLN A 19 -49.48 49.14 -19.05
CA GLN A 19 -49.57 47.70 -18.76
C GLN A 19 -50.80 47.10 -19.45
N ALA A 20 -50.56 46.14 -20.34
CA ALA A 20 -51.62 45.38 -20.99
C ALA A 20 -52.29 44.45 -19.97
N GLN A 21 -53.61 44.55 -19.80
CA GLN A 21 -54.36 43.64 -18.94
C GLN A 21 -54.43 42.24 -19.57
N VAL A 22 -53.54 41.35 -19.14
CA VAL A 22 -53.67 39.92 -19.41
C VAL A 22 -54.92 39.41 -18.69
N LYS A 23 -55.94 39.00 -19.46
CA LYS A 23 -57.13 38.30 -18.93
C LYS A 23 -56.66 37.11 -18.09
N LYS A 24 -56.90 37.13 -16.77
CA LYS A 24 -56.73 35.96 -15.91
C LYS A 24 -57.73 34.89 -16.34
N THR A 25 -57.28 33.91 -17.12
CA THR A 25 -58.03 32.68 -17.36
C THR A 25 -58.22 31.99 -16.02
N GLN A 26 -59.47 31.85 -15.56
CA GLN A 26 -59.76 31.02 -14.39
C GLN A 26 -59.36 29.58 -14.73
N ALA A 27 -58.35 29.07 -14.03
CA ALA A 27 -57.94 27.68 -14.20
C ALA A 27 -59.12 26.77 -13.82
N LYS A 28 -59.57 25.92 -14.76
CA LYS A 28 -60.51 24.85 -14.43
C LYS A 28 -59.93 24.05 -13.25
N PRO A 29 -60.71 23.75 -12.20
CA PRO A 29 -60.22 22.92 -11.11
C PRO A 29 -59.70 21.61 -11.70
N LYS A 30 -58.42 21.29 -11.44
CA LYS A 30 -57.88 19.97 -11.80
C LYS A 30 -58.74 18.93 -11.11
N ALA A 31 -59.33 18.01 -11.88
CA ALA A 31 -60.08 16.90 -11.32
C ALA A 31 -59.19 16.19 -10.28
N GLU A 32 -59.66 16.13 -9.03
CA GLU A 32 -58.98 15.34 -8.01
C GLU A 32 -58.96 13.88 -8.48
N LYS A 33 -57.76 13.36 -8.74
CA LYS A 33 -57.58 11.96 -9.10
C LYS A 33 -58.15 11.12 -7.96
N LYS A 34 -59.23 10.39 -8.22
CA LYS A 34 -59.86 9.50 -7.23
C LYS A 34 -58.79 8.59 -6.65
N TRP A 35 -58.72 8.58 -5.32
CA TRP A 35 -57.76 7.81 -4.56
C TRP A 35 -58.17 6.33 -4.59
N VAL A 36 -57.47 5.54 -5.40
CA VAL A 36 -57.70 4.09 -5.49
C VAL A 36 -56.75 3.42 -4.52
N ASN A 37 -57.28 2.82 -3.45
CA ASN A 37 -56.46 2.09 -2.47
C ASN A 37 -55.86 0.84 -3.14
N PRO A 38 -54.53 0.75 -3.31
CA PRO A 38 -53.90 -0.33 -4.08
C PRO A 38 -53.81 -1.65 -3.31
N VAL A 39 -53.95 -1.66 -1.98
CA VAL A 39 -53.71 -2.85 -1.13
C VAL A 39 -54.96 -3.27 -0.33
N LYS A 40 -55.26 -4.57 -0.34
CA LYS A 40 -56.31 -5.21 0.49
C LYS A 40 -55.87 -5.32 1.98
N LEU A 41 -55.79 -4.19 2.67
CA LEU A 41 -55.46 -4.10 4.10
C LEU A 41 -56.70 -4.19 5.00
N THR A 42 -56.55 -4.78 6.18
CA THR A 42 -57.59 -4.73 7.23
C THR A 42 -57.77 -3.30 7.76
N LYS A 43 -58.87 -3.05 8.50
CA LYS A 43 -59.15 -1.75 9.14
C LYS A 43 -58.04 -1.34 10.13
N GLU A 44 -57.47 -2.32 10.83
CA GLU A 44 -56.40 -2.14 11.81
C GLU A 44 -55.06 -1.85 11.13
N GLU A 45 -54.72 -2.56 10.06
CA GLU A 45 -53.50 -2.31 9.29
C GLU A 45 -53.50 -0.91 8.66
N ARG A 46 -54.64 -0.45 8.14
CA ARG A 46 -54.79 0.88 7.53
C ARG A 46 -54.56 2.03 8.51
N ASN A 47 -54.84 1.82 9.80
CA ASN A 47 -54.70 2.84 10.84
C ASN A 47 -53.26 2.94 11.40
N ARG A 48 -52.30 2.16 10.90
CA ARG A 48 -50.91 2.19 11.39
C ARG A 48 -50.16 3.43 10.86
N PRO A 49 -49.46 4.21 11.71
CA PRO A 49 -48.81 5.48 11.34
C PRO A 49 -47.87 5.47 10.13
N TYR A 50 -47.21 4.34 9.84
CA TYR A 50 -46.29 4.22 8.69
C TYR A 50 -47.00 3.98 7.35
N MET A 51 -48.29 3.62 7.33
CA MET A 51 -49.05 3.41 6.08
C MET A 51 -49.33 4.72 5.33
N ASP A 52 -49.35 5.83 6.07
CA ASP A 52 -49.65 7.15 5.53
C ASP A 52 -48.69 7.57 4.40
N GLU A 53 -47.44 7.10 4.41
CA GLU A 53 -46.45 7.41 3.37
C GLU A 53 -46.62 6.58 2.09
N VAL A 54 -47.02 5.31 2.22
CA VAL A 54 -47.31 4.41 1.07
C VAL A 54 -48.59 4.84 0.36
N LEU A 55 -49.59 5.25 1.14
CA LEU A 55 -50.94 5.47 0.66
C LEU A 55 -51.16 6.91 0.14
N LYS A 56 -50.47 7.92 0.66
CA LYS A 56 -50.66 9.33 0.25
C LYS A 56 -49.79 9.79 -0.93
N THR A 57 -49.19 8.87 -1.70
CA THR A 57 -48.48 9.23 -2.94
C THR A 57 -49.46 9.70 -4.02
N ARG A 58 -49.15 10.82 -4.69
CA ARG A 58 -49.92 11.32 -5.86
C ARG A 58 -49.68 10.52 -7.15
N ASP A 59 -48.76 9.57 -7.09
CA ASP A 59 -48.35 8.72 -8.21
C ASP A 59 -49.38 7.58 -8.38
N SER A 60 -49.70 7.26 -9.63
CA SER A 60 -50.54 6.10 -9.96
C SER A 60 -49.70 4.83 -9.84
N ILE A 61 -49.65 4.27 -8.63
CA ILE A 61 -48.88 3.07 -8.28
C ILE A 61 -49.75 1.81 -8.43
N THR A 62 -49.17 0.69 -8.90
CA THR A 62 -49.88 -0.60 -8.99
C THR A 62 -50.07 -1.25 -7.60
N PRO A 63 -51.09 -2.12 -7.43
CA PRO A 63 -51.26 -2.94 -6.22
C PRO A 63 -49.97 -3.59 -5.69
N GLU A 64 -49.21 -4.20 -6.59
CA GLU A 64 -47.97 -4.93 -6.29
C GLU A 64 -46.84 -4.00 -5.82
N GLU A 65 -46.64 -2.88 -6.52
CA GLU A 65 -45.62 -1.89 -6.16
C GLU A 65 -45.94 -1.22 -4.82
N ALA A 66 -47.21 -0.93 -4.54
CA ALA A 66 -47.63 -0.39 -3.25
C ALA A 66 -47.35 -1.38 -2.10
N GLU A 67 -47.63 -2.67 -2.29
CA GLU A 67 -47.33 -3.70 -1.28
C GLU A 67 -45.82 -3.99 -1.15
N ARG A 68 -45.03 -3.81 -2.22
CA ARG A 68 -43.57 -3.82 -2.14
C ARG A 68 -43.06 -2.66 -1.27
N ARG A 69 -43.53 -1.45 -1.51
CA ARG A 69 -43.17 -0.27 -0.69
C ARG A 69 -43.61 -0.43 0.76
N ARG A 70 -44.81 -0.97 1.02
CA ARG A 70 -45.30 -1.28 2.37
C ARG A 70 -44.34 -2.22 3.11
N ARG A 71 -43.88 -3.28 2.46
CA ARG A 71 -42.91 -4.22 3.03
C ARG A 71 -41.57 -3.54 3.31
N ASN A 72 -41.02 -2.77 2.37
CA ASN A 72 -39.76 -2.04 2.55
C ASN A 72 -39.80 -1.08 3.75
N ILE A 73 -40.88 -0.31 3.94
CA ILE A 73 -41.04 0.59 5.10
C ILE A 73 -41.24 -0.20 6.41
N ALA A 74 -41.99 -1.30 6.38
CA ALA A 74 -42.31 -2.09 7.56
C ALA A 74 -41.11 -2.87 8.14
N ILE A 75 -40.05 -3.09 7.35
CA ILE A 75 -38.78 -3.68 7.82
C ILE A 75 -38.10 -2.74 8.83
N GLY A 76 -38.06 -1.43 8.56
CA GLY A 76 -37.41 -0.43 9.41
C GLY A 76 -38.06 -0.15 10.78
N ASN A 77 -38.95 -1.02 11.28
CA ASN A 77 -39.59 -0.87 12.59
C ASN A 77 -38.95 -1.80 13.66
N PRO A 78 -38.02 -1.30 14.49
CA PRO A 78 -37.36 -2.09 15.53
C PRO A 78 -38.28 -2.43 16.73
N PHE A 79 -39.51 -1.94 16.75
CA PHE A 79 -40.48 -2.18 17.83
C PHE A 79 -41.64 -3.10 17.44
N LYS A 80 -41.59 -3.70 16.24
CA LYS A 80 -42.62 -4.61 15.70
C LYS A 80 -43.02 -5.71 16.69
N ASP A 81 -42.02 -6.36 17.30
CA ASP A 81 -42.23 -7.47 18.26
C ASP A 81 -42.83 -7.02 19.59
N ARG A 82 -42.77 -5.71 19.89
CA ARG A 82 -43.43 -5.08 21.04
C ARG A 82 -44.81 -4.50 20.70
N GLY A 83 -45.32 -4.79 19.50
CA GLY A 83 -46.63 -4.31 19.03
C GLY A 83 -46.69 -2.81 18.73
N TYR A 84 -45.56 -2.10 18.75
CA TYR A 84 -45.51 -0.66 18.51
C TYR A 84 -45.12 -0.36 17.06
N TYR A 85 -45.83 0.59 16.45
CA TYR A 85 -45.75 0.90 15.02
C TYR A 85 -45.60 2.41 14.81
N PRO A 86 -44.41 2.99 15.08
CA PRO A 86 -44.16 4.41 14.86
C PRO A 86 -44.17 4.74 13.37
N LYS A 87 -44.18 6.03 13.06
CA LYS A 87 -43.91 6.50 11.71
C LYS A 87 -42.43 6.25 11.38
N ILE A 88 -42.18 5.40 10.39
CA ILE A 88 -40.83 5.13 9.88
C ILE A 88 -40.48 6.20 8.84
N ALA A 89 -39.36 6.90 9.02
CA ALA A 89 -38.91 7.90 8.05
C ALA A 89 -38.15 7.23 6.91
N THR A 90 -38.52 7.52 5.66
CA THR A 90 -37.84 7.01 4.47
C THR A 90 -37.61 8.11 3.44
N LEU A 91 -36.46 8.08 2.77
CA LEU A 91 -36.06 9.03 1.73
C LEU A 91 -36.78 8.73 0.40
N SER A 92 -36.98 7.46 0.06
CA SER A 92 -37.59 7.01 -1.19
C SER A 92 -39.07 6.64 -1.06
N LYS A 93 -39.68 6.79 0.12
CA LYS A 93 -41.05 6.35 0.44
C LYS A 93 -41.23 4.85 0.18
N GLY A 94 -40.23 4.08 0.59
CA GLY A 94 -40.15 2.63 0.37
C GLY A 94 -39.92 2.18 -1.06
N LYS A 95 -39.71 3.08 -2.04
CA LYS A 95 -39.43 2.68 -3.45
C LYS A 95 -38.21 1.77 -3.54
N TYR A 96 -37.19 2.04 -2.72
CA TYR A 96 -36.03 1.18 -2.53
C TYR A 96 -36.04 0.57 -1.11
N LEU A 97 -35.28 -0.50 -0.92
CA LEU A 97 -35.03 -1.07 0.41
C LEU A 97 -33.96 -0.23 1.10
N GLU A 98 -34.37 0.64 2.02
CA GLU A 98 -33.48 1.55 2.78
C GLU A 98 -32.98 0.94 4.10
N PHE A 99 -33.58 -0.16 4.54
CA PHE A 99 -33.25 -0.85 5.79
C PHE A 99 -32.54 -2.17 5.47
N HIS A 100 -31.22 -2.16 5.64
CA HIS A 100 -30.37 -3.34 5.54
C HIS A 100 -30.26 -3.97 6.93
N ASP A 101 -31.28 -4.74 7.30
CA ASP A 101 -31.41 -5.24 8.66
C ASP A 101 -30.26 -6.17 9.08
N MET A 102 -30.00 -6.17 10.38
CA MET A 102 -28.72 -6.62 10.93
C MET A 102 -28.63 -8.15 11.12
N ASP A 103 -28.89 -8.93 10.06
CA ASP A 103 -28.71 -10.38 10.12
C ASP A 103 -27.30 -10.78 10.57
N ALA A 104 -27.21 -11.82 11.39
CA ALA A 104 -25.91 -12.35 11.81
C ALA A 104 -25.10 -12.81 10.58
N VAL A 105 -25.79 -13.38 9.58
CA VAL A 105 -25.25 -13.77 8.28
C VAL A 105 -25.75 -12.81 7.22
N VAL A 106 -24.86 -12.07 6.56
CA VAL A 106 -25.20 -11.18 5.44
C VAL A 106 -24.74 -11.79 4.11
N ASN A 107 -25.48 -11.51 3.04
CA ASN A 107 -25.04 -11.83 1.68
C ASN A 107 -24.07 -10.73 1.20
N ILE A 108 -22.86 -11.12 0.85
CA ILE A 108 -21.81 -10.24 0.31
C ILE A 108 -21.41 -10.85 -1.04
N GLY A 109 -22.08 -10.38 -2.10
CA GLY A 109 -21.94 -10.97 -3.42
C GLY A 109 -22.25 -12.47 -3.42
N SER A 110 -21.30 -13.26 -3.92
CA SER A 110 -21.33 -14.73 -3.97
C SER A 110 -21.09 -15.45 -2.62
N VAL A 111 -20.84 -14.76 -1.50
CA VAL A 111 -20.66 -15.42 -0.19
C VAL A 111 -21.66 -14.97 0.87
N LYS A 112 -22.07 -15.91 1.74
CA LYS A 112 -22.76 -15.61 2.98
C LYS A 112 -21.76 -15.50 4.12
N TYR A 113 -21.64 -14.32 4.71
CA TYR A 113 -20.67 -14.02 5.77
C TYR A 113 -21.32 -13.78 7.12
N ASN A 114 -20.92 -14.55 8.14
CA ASN A 114 -21.38 -14.37 9.51
C ASN A 114 -20.59 -13.27 10.22
N ARG A 115 -21.20 -12.10 10.41
CA ARG A 115 -20.58 -10.93 11.06
C ARG A 115 -20.31 -11.11 12.55
N LYS A 116 -20.89 -12.14 13.19
CA LYS A 116 -20.65 -12.47 14.60
C LYS A 116 -19.48 -13.43 14.78
N THR A 117 -19.41 -14.50 13.98
CA THR A 117 -18.30 -15.49 14.07
C THR A 117 -17.10 -15.13 13.18
N LYS A 118 -17.29 -14.22 12.21
CA LYS A 118 -16.33 -13.81 11.17
C LYS A 118 -16.00 -14.90 10.15
N GLU A 119 -16.94 -15.81 9.88
CA GLU A 119 -16.75 -16.96 8.99
C GLU A 119 -17.63 -16.85 7.73
N ILE A 120 -17.14 -17.42 6.63
CA ILE A 120 -17.93 -17.69 5.43
C ILE A 120 -18.77 -18.95 5.71
N THR A 121 -20.09 -18.82 5.64
CA THR A 121 -21.04 -19.90 5.94
C THR A 121 -21.48 -20.67 4.69
N GLU A 122 -21.44 -20.03 3.52
CA GLU A 122 -21.91 -20.62 2.26
C GLU A 122 -21.31 -19.85 1.08
N PHE A 123 -20.92 -20.57 0.02
CA PHE A 123 -20.65 -20.00 -1.29
C PHE A 123 -21.91 -20.22 -2.15
N ARG A 124 -22.44 -19.12 -2.71
CA ARG A 124 -23.65 -19.12 -3.53
C ARG A 124 -23.26 -19.31 -5.00
N GLU A 125 -23.90 -20.27 -5.66
CA GLU A 125 -23.85 -20.37 -7.12
C GLU A 125 -24.58 -19.16 -7.74
N ILE A 126 -23.87 -18.42 -8.59
CA ILE A 126 -24.42 -17.27 -9.32
C ILE A 126 -25.18 -17.80 -10.53
N ASP A 127 -26.48 -17.54 -10.59
CA ASP A 127 -27.24 -17.71 -11.83
C ASP A 127 -26.87 -16.59 -12.81
N LEU A 128 -26.09 -16.94 -13.83
CA LEU A 128 -25.63 -16.03 -14.87
C LEU A 128 -26.68 -15.83 -15.98
N SER A 129 -27.83 -16.50 -15.92
CA SER A 129 -28.88 -16.42 -16.95
C SER A 129 -29.85 -15.24 -16.76
N ASP A 130 -29.98 -14.72 -15.53
CA ASP A 130 -30.80 -13.55 -15.22
C ASP A 130 -29.91 -12.36 -14.75
N PRO A 131 -29.70 -11.33 -15.60
CA PRO A 131 -28.88 -10.17 -15.24
C PRO A 131 -29.52 -9.28 -14.16
N ASP A 132 -30.83 -9.38 -13.92
CA ASP A 132 -31.53 -8.63 -12.87
C ASP A 132 -31.55 -9.37 -11.51
N ALA A 133 -31.12 -10.65 -11.47
CA ALA A 133 -31.03 -11.46 -10.26
C ALA A 133 -29.73 -11.25 -9.43
N GLN A 134 -28.76 -10.48 -9.96
CA GLN A 134 -27.48 -10.25 -9.29
C GLN A 134 -27.66 -9.44 -8.00
N PRO A 135 -27.13 -9.90 -6.84
CA PRO A 135 -27.16 -9.10 -5.63
C PRO A 135 -26.31 -7.84 -5.82
N TYR A 136 -26.84 -6.71 -5.35
CA TYR A 136 -26.37 -5.31 -5.49
C TYR A 136 -24.90 -5.00 -5.08
N LEU A 137 -24.11 -6.03 -4.71
CA LEU A 137 -22.74 -5.90 -4.19
C LEU A 137 -21.72 -6.85 -4.87
N ASP A 138 -22.12 -7.77 -5.76
CA ASP A 138 -21.21 -8.79 -6.34
C ASP A 138 -20.19 -8.24 -7.36
N THR A 139 -20.41 -7.03 -7.87
CA THR A 139 -19.60 -6.40 -8.94
C THR A 139 -18.69 -5.26 -8.48
N ALA A 140 -18.63 -4.99 -7.16
CA ALA A 140 -17.80 -3.91 -6.62
C ALA A 140 -16.41 -4.41 -6.20
N GLY A 141 -15.40 -4.20 -7.04
CA GLY A 141 -13.97 -4.28 -6.66
C GLY A 141 -13.58 -3.14 -5.71
N ARG A 142 -14.13 -3.15 -4.49
CA ARG A 142 -14.02 -2.11 -3.47
C ARG A 142 -14.07 -2.74 -2.08
N TRP A 143 -13.46 -2.09 -1.10
CA TRP A 143 -13.51 -2.52 0.29
C TRP A 143 -14.87 -2.24 0.94
N PHE A 144 -15.24 -3.05 1.95
CA PHE A 144 -16.52 -2.95 2.67
C PHE A 144 -16.53 -1.87 3.76
N SER A 145 -15.35 -1.44 4.20
CA SER A 145 -15.13 -0.37 5.17
C SER A 145 -14.11 0.62 4.61
N PRO A 146 -14.12 1.90 5.05
CA PRO A 146 -13.03 2.81 4.74
C PRO A 146 -11.68 2.23 5.16
N ASP A 147 -10.69 2.33 4.28
CA ASP A 147 -9.27 2.07 4.58
C ASP A 147 -8.84 2.97 5.75
N PRO A 148 -8.37 2.39 6.87
CA PRO A 148 -7.80 3.14 7.99
C PRO A 148 -6.62 4.06 7.64
N LEU A 149 -5.94 3.85 6.51
CA LEU A 149 -4.88 4.69 5.95
C LEU A 149 -5.38 5.67 4.86
N SER A 150 -6.70 5.82 4.68
CA SER A 150 -7.27 6.67 3.61
C SER A 150 -6.85 8.16 3.67
N GLU A 151 -6.36 8.67 4.81
CA GLU A 151 -5.78 10.01 4.92
C GLU A 151 -4.41 10.17 4.23
N GLU A 152 -3.68 9.07 4.05
CA GLU A 152 -2.42 9.01 3.31
C GLU A 152 -2.67 9.01 1.79
N PHE A 153 -3.80 8.42 1.36
CA PHE A 153 -4.21 8.32 -0.05
C PHE A 153 -5.25 9.37 -0.46
N ARG A 154 -5.05 10.65 -0.12
CA ARG A 154 -6.00 11.76 -0.38
C ARG A 154 -6.52 11.91 -1.82
N ARG A 155 -5.84 11.30 -2.81
CA ARG A 155 -6.23 11.28 -4.23
C ARG A 155 -7.21 10.15 -4.57
N TRP A 156 -7.34 9.15 -3.71
CA TRP A 156 -8.10 7.92 -3.93
C TRP A 156 -9.30 7.85 -2.99
N SER A 157 -10.29 7.04 -3.36
CA SER A 157 -11.44 6.80 -2.48
C SER A 157 -10.99 5.98 -1.26
N PRO A 158 -11.53 6.21 -0.06
CA PRO A 158 -11.33 5.32 1.09
C PRO A 158 -11.77 3.87 0.87
N TYR A 159 -12.46 3.55 -0.23
CA TYR A 159 -12.90 2.20 -0.59
C TYR A 159 -12.16 1.63 -1.82
N ASN A 160 -11.05 2.25 -2.22
CA ASN A 160 -10.26 1.88 -3.40
C ASN A 160 -9.54 0.55 -3.19
N TYR A 161 -9.76 -0.42 -4.09
CA TYR A 161 -8.97 -1.64 -4.18
C TYR A 161 -7.80 -1.45 -5.16
N ALA A 162 -6.59 -1.82 -4.76
CA ALA A 162 -5.42 -1.93 -5.65
C ALA A 162 -5.11 -0.68 -6.52
N MET A 163 -5.44 0.53 -6.05
CA MET A 163 -5.26 1.80 -6.79
C MET A 163 -5.95 1.80 -8.17
N ASN A 164 -7.08 1.11 -8.29
CA ASN A 164 -7.79 0.81 -9.55
C ASN A 164 -6.91 0.12 -10.62
N ASN A 165 -5.78 -0.50 -10.25
CA ASN A 165 -4.91 -1.26 -11.14
C ASN A 165 -4.54 -2.63 -10.54
N PRO A 166 -5.52 -3.57 -10.44
CA PRO A 166 -5.32 -4.90 -9.87
C PRO A 166 -4.40 -5.82 -10.68
N LEU A 167 -3.98 -5.41 -11.88
CA LEU A 167 -2.96 -6.10 -12.68
C LEU A 167 -1.53 -5.79 -12.20
N ARG A 168 -1.34 -4.68 -11.46
CA ARG A 168 -0.03 -4.21 -10.99
C ARG A 168 0.10 -4.20 -9.46
N PHE A 169 -1.01 -4.01 -8.76
CA PHE A 169 -1.05 -3.97 -7.31
C PHE A 169 -2.06 -5.00 -6.82
N ILE A 170 -1.77 -5.63 -5.70
CA ILE A 170 -2.73 -6.45 -4.96
C ILE A 170 -2.81 -5.83 -3.58
N ASP A 171 -4.02 -5.79 -3.02
CA ASP A 171 -4.32 -5.22 -1.72
C ASP A 171 -4.95 -6.36 -0.89
N PRO A 172 -4.15 -7.15 -0.15
CA PRO A 172 -4.63 -8.26 0.68
C PRO A 172 -5.49 -7.87 1.89
N ASP A 173 -5.16 -6.78 2.59
CA ASP A 173 -5.78 -6.43 3.89
C ASP A 173 -6.54 -5.10 3.92
N GLY A 174 -6.49 -4.33 2.82
CA GLY A 174 -7.21 -3.07 2.62
C GLY A 174 -6.48 -1.84 3.12
N ARG A 175 -5.14 -1.84 3.14
CA ARG A 175 -4.28 -0.80 3.76
C ARG A 175 -2.96 -0.57 3.00
N GLN A 176 -3.06 0.02 1.80
CA GLN A 176 -1.94 0.19 0.86
C GLN A 176 -1.34 -1.17 0.41
N ALA A 177 -0.55 -1.22 -0.67
CA ALA A 177 0.22 -2.41 -1.06
C ALA A 177 1.70 -2.27 -0.62
N THR A 178 2.37 -3.38 -0.22
CA THR A 178 3.83 -3.66 0.03
C THR A 178 4.16 -4.16 1.47
N ASP A 179 5.19 -4.97 1.82
CA ASP A 179 6.04 -5.97 1.10
C ASP A 179 6.71 -7.00 2.08
N ILE A 180 6.82 -8.28 1.69
CA ILE A 180 7.79 -9.30 2.16
C ILE A 180 8.72 -9.64 0.98
N TYR A 181 10.03 -9.70 1.22
CA TYR A 181 11.03 -10.02 0.20
C TYR A 181 11.73 -11.35 0.46
N LYS A 182 11.96 -12.13 -0.60
CA LYS A 182 12.86 -13.27 -0.64
C LYS A 182 14.25 -12.84 -1.08
N LEU A 183 15.26 -13.16 -0.29
CA LEU A 183 16.68 -13.09 -0.64
C LEU A 183 17.15 -14.45 -1.17
N ASP A 184 17.50 -14.52 -2.46
CA ASP A 184 18.03 -15.74 -3.07
C ASP A 184 19.53 -15.95 -2.79
N LYS A 185 20.06 -17.11 -3.21
CA LYS A 185 21.49 -17.42 -3.07
C LYS A 185 22.43 -16.52 -3.87
N SER A 186 21.94 -15.86 -4.91
CA SER A 186 22.70 -14.92 -5.73
C SER A 186 22.63 -13.48 -5.20
N GLY A 187 21.95 -13.23 -4.08
CA GLY A 187 21.82 -11.90 -3.49
C GLY A 187 20.71 -11.04 -4.11
N ASN A 188 19.81 -11.60 -4.92
CA ASN A 188 18.67 -10.88 -5.47
C ASN A 188 17.54 -10.79 -4.44
N LEU A 189 16.82 -9.66 -4.44
CA LEU A 189 15.58 -9.49 -3.68
C LEU A 189 14.37 -9.62 -4.62
N THR A 190 13.53 -10.61 -4.36
CA THR A 190 12.25 -10.83 -5.06
C THR A 190 11.08 -10.52 -4.13
N TRP A 191 10.09 -9.77 -4.59
CA TRP A 191 8.85 -9.58 -3.83
C TRP A 191 8.04 -10.89 -3.74
N MET A 192 7.45 -11.17 -2.57
CA MET A 192 6.70 -12.40 -2.31
C MET A 192 5.25 -12.19 -1.84
N ALA A 193 5.03 -11.31 -0.86
CA ALA A 193 3.75 -11.13 -0.18
C ALA A 193 3.67 -9.75 0.49
N GLU A 194 2.61 -9.45 1.24
CA GLU A 194 2.49 -8.21 2.00
C GLU A 194 2.92 -8.35 3.48
N SER A 195 3.40 -7.26 4.07
CA SER A 195 3.71 -7.11 5.49
C SER A 195 3.47 -5.66 5.95
N LYS A 196 3.46 -5.42 7.26
CA LYS A 196 3.35 -4.08 7.85
C LYS A 196 4.64 -3.26 7.71
N THR A 197 5.76 -3.95 7.58
CA THR A 197 7.12 -3.43 7.42
C THR A 197 7.82 -4.25 6.36
N ASP A 198 8.82 -3.66 5.70
CA ASP A 198 9.64 -4.35 4.71
C ASP A 198 10.56 -5.34 5.43
N VAL A 199 10.33 -6.64 5.22
CA VAL A 199 11.13 -7.72 5.84
C VAL A 199 11.73 -8.62 4.77
N ILE A 200 13.03 -8.88 4.88
CA ILE A 200 13.77 -9.80 4.01
C ILE A 200 13.90 -11.16 4.70
N TYR A 201 13.47 -12.22 4.03
CA TYR A 201 13.69 -13.61 4.43
C TYR A 201 14.58 -14.33 3.41
N ALA A 202 15.51 -15.15 3.88
CA ALA A 202 16.32 -16.00 3.03
C ALA A 202 15.46 -17.05 2.29
N GLU A 203 15.85 -17.42 1.07
CA GLU A 203 15.14 -18.38 0.21
C GLU A 203 14.80 -19.72 0.88
N LYS A 204 15.67 -20.22 1.77
CA LYS A 204 15.44 -21.43 2.58
C LYS A 204 14.19 -21.38 3.46
N ASN A 205 13.66 -20.19 3.74
CA ASN A 205 12.48 -19.96 4.57
C ASN A 205 11.17 -20.05 3.78
N PHE A 206 11.21 -20.27 2.47
CA PHE A 206 10.02 -20.43 1.64
C PHE A 206 9.79 -21.90 1.25
N ASP A 207 8.53 -22.28 1.04
CA ASP A 207 8.16 -23.55 0.44
C ASP A 207 8.33 -23.53 -1.10
N LYS A 208 8.07 -24.66 -1.75
CA LYS A 208 8.19 -24.79 -3.22
C LYS A 208 7.17 -23.93 -4.01
N ASN A 209 6.15 -23.41 -3.33
CA ASN A 209 5.10 -22.57 -3.92
C ASN A 209 5.34 -21.07 -3.64
N GLY A 210 6.39 -20.71 -2.88
CA GLY A 210 6.69 -19.34 -2.49
C GLY A 210 6.03 -18.87 -1.19
N ASN A 211 5.40 -19.74 -0.42
CA ASN A 211 4.84 -19.39 0.90
C ASN A 211 5.94 -19.38 1.96
N LEU A 212 5.87 -18.46 2.92
CA LEU A 212 6.79 -18.44 4.07
C LEU A 212 6.49 -19.63 5.00
N ASN A 213 7.52 -20.42 5.34
CA ASN A 213 7.41 -21.58 6.23
C ASN A 213 7.02 -21.12 7.65
N ALA A 214 6.08 -21.82 8.29
CA ALA A 214 5.63 -21.50 9.66
C ALA A 214 6.76 -21.63 10.71
N ASN A 215 7.70 -22.55 10.48
CA ASN A 215 8.88 -22.78 11.32
C ASN A 215 10.15 -22.23 10.63
N ASN A 216 10.11 -21.00 10.12
CA ASN A 216 11.26 -20.32 9.53
C ASN A 216 12.27 -19.86 10.61
N ASP A 217 13.51 -19.56 10.19
CA ASP A 217 14.58 -19.08 11.09
C ASP A 217 14.67 -17.55 11.24
N GLY A 218 13.62 -16.84 10.80
CA GLY A 218 13.50 -15.38 10.91
C GLY A 218 13.97 -14.61 9.67
N GLY A 219 13.43 -13.40 9.53
CA GLY A 219 13.84 -12.41 8.55
C GLY A 219 14.48 -11.21 9.22
N VAL A 220 15.09 -10.33 8.42
CA VAL A 220 15.56 -9.01 8.87
C VAL A 220 14.56 -7.94 8.45
N GLU A 221 13.98 -7.24 9.43
CA GLU A 221 13.19 -6.04 9.18
C GLU A 221 14.13 -4.93 8.69
N VAL A 222 13.83 -4.34 7.54
CA VAL A 222 14.64 -3.30 6.89
C VAL A 222 14.13 -1.91 7.26
N GLY A 223 12.82 -1.70 7.24
CA GLY A 223 12.20 -0.42 7.55
C GLY A 223 10.69 -0.43 7.31
N GLU A 224 10.11 0.77 7.21
CA GLU A 224 8.68 0.96 6.91
C GLU A 224 8.28 0.37 5.54
N LYS A 225 6.98 0.22 5.34
CA LYS A 225 6.35 -0.29 4.12
C LYS A 225 6.85 0.46 2.86
N GLY A 226 7.47 -0.28 1.94
CA GLY A 226 8.06 0.22 0.70
C GLY A 226 9.48 0.81 0.81
N TYR A 227 10.14 0.70 1.97
CA TYR A 227 11.51 1.19 2.19
C TYR A 227 12.52 0.60 1.19
N ILE A 228 12.51 -0.72 0.98
CA ILE A 228 13.47 -1.42 0.11
C ILE A 228 13.37 -0.84 -1.29
N LYS A 229 12.17 -0.85 -1.87
CA LYS A 229 11.86 -0.33 -3.20
C LYS A 229 12.25 1.13 -3.39
N ASN A 230 12.09 1.97 -2.37
CA ASN A 230 12.42 3.40 -2.45
C ASN A 230 13.91 3.70 -2.29
N ASN A 231 14.69 2.78 -1.66
CA ASN A 231 16.11 2.97 -1.37
C ASN A 231 17.04 2.01 -2.13
N SER A 232 16.48 1.12 -2.95
CA SER A 232 17.22 0.20 -3.83
C SER A 232 17.52 0.82 -5.20
N GLN A 233 18.71 0.56 -5.74
CA GLN A 233 19.01 0.78 -7.16
C GLN A 233 19.60 -0.50 -7.76
N GLU A 234 19.06 -0.94 -8.89
CA GLU A 234 19.66 -1.95 -9.77
C GLU A 234 20.32 -1.22 -10.95
N ILE A 235 21.63 -1.39 -11.10
CA ILE A 235 22.47 -0.56 -11.96
C ILE A 235 23.14 -1.44 -13.01
N ALA A 236 22.82 -1.21 -14.28
CA ALA A 236 23.52 -1.83 -15.40
C ALA A 236 24.92 -1.23 -15.57
N LEU A 237 25.94 -2.07 -15.51
CA LEU A 237 27.35 -1.69 -15.64
C LEU A 237 27.74 -1.59 -17.12
N SER A 238 28.50 -0.55 -17.46
CA SER A 238 28.98 -0.31 -18.84
C SER A 238 29.99 -1.35 -19.34
N SER A 239 30.62 -2.08 -18.42
CA SER A 239 31.47 -3.25 -18.67
C SER A 239 31.22 -4.28 -17.57
N PRO A 240 31.10 -5.59 -17.89
CA PRO A 240 30.94 -6.61 -16.86
C PRO A 240 32.14 -6.66 -15.90
N ILE A 241 31.86 -6.83 -14.62
CA ILE A 241 32.86 -7.24 -13.62
C ILE A 241 33.02 -8.75 -13.74
N THR A 242 34.26 -9.24 -13.68
CA THR A 242 34.57 -10.67 -13.62
C THR A 242 35.33 -10.95 -12.33
N ASP A 243 34.95 -12.02 -11.63
CA ASP A 243 35.57 -12.42 -10.36
C ASP A 243 36.80 -13.33 -10.56
N ASN A 244 37.36 -13.86 -9.47
CA ASN A 244 38.56 -14.71 -9.52
C ASN A 244 38.27 -16.13 -10.04
N ASP A 245 37.01 -16.56 -10.03
CA ASP A 245 36.57 -17.87 -10.54
C ASP A 245 36.17 -17.81 -12.02
N GLY A 246 36.11 -16.60 -12.60
CA GLY A 246 35.72 -16.36 -13.99
C GLY A 246 34.22 -16.15 -14.20
N ASN A 247 33.44 -15.98 -13.14
CA ASN A 247 32.03 -15.57 -13.27
C ASN A 247 31.98 -14.08 -13.64
N SER A 248 31.07 -13.70 -14.53
CA SER A 248 30.89 -12.29 -14.93
C SER A 248 29.49 -11.78 -14.60
N SER A 249 29.40 -10.53 -14.15
CA SER A 249 28.14 -9.82 -13.91
C SER A 249 28.16 -8.42 -14.51
N SER A 250 27.06 -8.06 -15.17
CA SER A 250 26.80 -6.72 -15.70
C SER A 250 25.91 -5.87 -14.80
N THR A 251 25.62 -6.32 -13.58
CA THR A 251 24.63 -5.69 -12.69
C THR A 251 25.23 -5.43 -11.30
N LEU A 252 24.97 -4.23 -10.77
CA LEU A 252 25.22 -3.85 -9.39
C LEU A 252 23.87 -3.60 -8.71
N SER A 253 23.53 -4.40 -7.70
CA SER A 253 22.40 -4.12 -6.82
C SER A 253 22.86 -3.34 -5.59
N THR A 254 22.05 -2.39 -5.16
CA THR A 254 22.30 -1.55 -3.97
C THR A 254 21.03 -1.39 -3.14
N LEU A 255 21.18 -1.22 -1.83
CA LEU A 255 20.15 -0.84 -0.88
C LEU A 255 20.75 0.18 0.11
N SER A 256 20.19 1.39 0.12
CA SER A 256 20.73 2.53 0.86
C SER A 256 20.01 2.76 2.20
N PHE A 257 20.75 3.27 3.18
CA PHE A 257 20.27 3.60 4.52
C PHE A 257 20.78 4.97 4.94
N TYR A 258 19.89 5.86 5.35
CA TYR A 258 20.24 7.19 5.85
C TYR A 258 20.27 7.22 7.38
N ASN A 259 21.41 7.66 7.93
CA ASN A 259 21.69 7.82 9.35
C ASN A 259 21.32 6.61 10.23
N ASN A 260 21.49 5.40 9.69
CA ASN A 260 21.10 4.15 10.36
C ASN A 260 22.09 3.02 10.04
N GLU A 261 23.37 3.26 10.36
CA GLU A 261 24.47 2.30 10.19
C GLU A 261 24.16 0.94 10.85
N ALA A 262 23.52 0.95 12.03
CA ALA A 262 23.14 -0.25 12.75
C ALA A 262 22.12 -1.11 11.97
N LYS A 263 21.17 -0.50 11.25
CA LYS A 263 20.23 -1.24 10.39
C LYS A 263 20.92 -1.76 9.12
N ALA A 264 21.75 -0.95 8.48
CA ALA A 264 22.55 -1.38 7.33
C ALA A 264 23.45 -2.57 7.69
N GLN A 265 24.04 -2.55 8.88
CA GLN A 265 24.81 -3.64 9.47
C GLN A 265 23.98 -4.92 9.66
N GLN A 266 22.81 -4.82 10.30
CA GLN A 266 21.90 -5.97 10.48
C GLN A 266 21.51 -6.60 9.13
N VAL A 267 21.21 -5.78 8.14
CA VAL A 267 20.82 -6.25 6.80
C VAL A 267 22.01 -6.87 6.06
N SER A 268 23.19 -6.26 6.12
CA SER A 268 24.40 -6.81 5.49
C SER A 268 24.82 -8.14 6.12
N GLU A 269 24.83 -8.25 7.45
CA GLU A 269 25.07 -9.52 8.15
C GLU A 269 24.02 -10.59 7.79
N TYR A 270 22.76 -10.22 7.56
CA TYR A 270 21.75 -11.16 7.05
C TYR A 270 22.09 -11.67 5.64
N PHE A 271 22.59 -10.81 4.76
CA PHE A 271 23.07 -11.20 3.42
C PHE A 271 24.30 -12.13 3.51
N TYR A 272 25.29 -11.74 4.32
CA TYR A 272 26.56 -12.48 4.50
C TYR A 272 26.35 -13.91 5.00
N ASN A 273 25.27 -14.12 5.77
CA ASN A 273 24.93 -15.40 6.37
C ASN A 273 23.97 -16.27 5.53
N ASN A 274 23.33 -15.70 4.49
CA ASN A 274 22.29 -16.40 3.73
C ASN A 274 22.54 -16.52 2.23
N THR A 275 23.42 -15.70 1.64
CA THR A 275 23.77 -15.73 0.21
C THR A 275 25.05 -16.54 -0.06
N ASN A 276 25.35 -16.76 -1.35
CA ASN A 276 26.59 -17.33 -1.84
C ASN A 276 27.45 -16.26 -2.58
N VAL A 277 27.15 -14.97 -2.40
CA VAL A 277 27.82 -13.85 -3.10
C VAL A 277 28.53 -12.93 -2.13
N GLU A 278 29.61 -12.28 -2.57
CA GLU A 278 30.17 -11.18 -1.80
C GLU A 278 29.20 -9.99 -1.83
N THR A 279 28.89 -9.49 -0.64
CA THR A 279 28.11 -8.29 -0.41
C THR A 279 28.99 -7.33 0.39
N ALA A 280 28.94 -6.05 0.07
CA ALA A 280 29.63 -4.98 0.78
C ALA A 280 28.65 -4.02 1.44
N ASN A 281 28.99 -3.54 2.64
CA ASN A 281 28.35 -2.47 3.38
C ASN A 281 29.29 -1.26 3.45
N SER A 282 29.09 -0.27 2.58
CA SER A 282 29.92 0.94 2.52
C SER A 282 29.25 2.10 3.24
N THR A 283 29.92 2.70 4.24
CA THR A 283 29.42 3.89 4.96
C THR A 283 30.15 5.15 4.52
N TYR A 284 29.38 6.19 4.19
CA TYR A 284 29.82 7.48 3.69
C TYR A 284 29.37 8.61 4.61
N GLN A 285 30.25 9.57 4.90
CA GLN A 285 29.92 10.82 5.58
C GLN A 285 29.38 11.84 4.57
N SER A 286 28.24 12.47 4.86
CA SER A 286 27.74 13.62 4.10
C SER A 286 28.71 14.82 4.16
N PHE A 287 28.75 15.65 3.12
CA PHE A 287 29.40 16.97 3.19
C PHE A 287 28.46 18.06 3.72
N SER A 288 27.14 17.87 3.60
CA SER A 288 26.11 18.83 4.01
C SER A 288 25.66 18.65 5.46
N SER A 289 26.01 17.54 6.12
CA SER A 289 25.59 17.23 7.49
C SER A 289 26.60 16.38 8.26
N ASP A 290 26.36 16.20 9.57
CA ASP A 290 27.04 15.22 10.42
C ASP A 290 26.52 13.78 10.20
N LYS A 291 25.56 13.56 9.30
CA LYS A 291 24.91 12.27 9.07
C LYS A 291 25.66 11.40 8.07
N ASN A 292 25.43 10.10 8.20
CA ASN A 292 26.04 9.07 7.36
C ASN A 292 25.01 8.42 6.43
N PHE A 293 25.48 7.96 5.28
CA PHE A 293 24.76 7.08 4.38
C PHE A 293 25.47 5.73 4.35
N SER A 294 24.76 4.63 4.58
CA SER A 294 25.30 3.28 4.37
C SER A 294 24.67 2.65 3.14
N VAL A 295 25.44 1.90 2.37
CA VAL A 295 24.99 1.24 1.14
C VAL A 295 25.39 -0.22 1.20
N VAL A 296 24.39 -1.11 1.33
CA VAL A 296 24.56 -2.56 1.15
C VAL A 296 24.50 -2.84 -0.34
N SER A 297 25.46 -3.59 -0.89
CA SER A 297 25.61 -3.72 -2.34
C SER A 297 26.35 -4.98 -2.77
N THR A 298 26.04 -5.50 -3.95
CA THR A 298 26.69 -6.70 -4.51
C THR A 298 26.73 -6.64 -6.04
N TYR A 299 27.76 -7.26 -6.64
CA TYR A 299 27.78 -7.56 -8.07
C TYR A 299 27.10 -8.90 -8.40
N HIS A 300 26.53 -9.61 -7.41
CA HIS A 300 26.02 -10.98 -7.53
C HIS A 300 27.11 -12.00 -7.89
N LEU A 301 28.36 -11.74 -7.47
CA LEU A 301 29.54 -12.57 -7.72
C LEU A 301 30.06 -13.19 -6.42
N PRO A 302 30.47 -14.47 -6.41
CA PRO A 302 30.94 -15.17 -5.21
C PRO A 302 32.32 -14.74 -4.71
N SER A 303 33.18 -14.12 -5.54
CA SER A 303 34.51 -13.65 -5.12
C SER A 303 34.81 -12.19 -5.53
N ALA A 304 33.79 -11.34 -5.70
CA ALA A 304 33.98 -9.93 -6.04
C ALA A 304 32.84 -9.03 -5.55
N SER A 305 33.18 -8.03 -4.73
CA SER A 305 32.26 -7.02 -4.20
C SER A 305 32.64 -5.58 -4.61
N PRO A 306 31.67 -4.64 -4.59
CA PRO A 306 31.91 -3.23 -4.92
C PRO A 306 32.60 -2.48 -3.77
N LEU A 307 33.85 -2.10 -3.94
CA LEU A 307 34.61 -1.27 -2.99
C LEU A 307 33.99 0.13 -2.72
N ASP A 308 33.47 0.78 -3.77
CA ASP A 308 32.95 2.15 -3.74
C ASP A 308 31.77 2.24 -4.70
N PRO A 309 30.62 1.60 -4.37
CA PRO A 309 29.44 1.52 -5.26
C PRO A 309 28.92 2.89 -5.71
N LYS A 310 29.16 3.95 -4.92
CA LYS A 310 28.83 5.34 -5.25
C LYS A 310 29.30 5.77 -6.64
N ARG A 311 30.37 5.20 -7.18
CA ARG A 311 30.87 5.51 -8.54
C ARG A 311 29.88 5.18 -9.66
N PHE A 312 28.94 4.29 -9.40
CA PHE A 312 27.93 3.82 -10.36
C PHE A 312 26.52 4.28 -9.99
N MET A 313 26.29 4.72 -8.75
CA MET A 313 24.97 5.09 -8.24
C MET A 313 24.51 6.45 -8.75
N SER A 314 23.18 6.60 -8.90
CA SER A 314 22.56 7.91 -9.05
C SER A 314 22.50 8.65 -7.71
N ASN A 315 22.61 9.98 -7.74
CA ASN A 315 22.42 10.81 -6.55
C ASN A 315 20.98 10.71 -6.04
N PHE A 316 20.84 10.70 -4.71
CA PHE A 316 19.56 10.71 -4.01
C PHE A 316 19.62 11.66 -2.82
N ASN A 317 18.46 12.09 -2.34
CA ASN A 317 18.34 13.04 -1.23
C ASN A 317 17.40 12.47 -0.18
N VAL A 318 17.76 12.59 1.09
CA VAL A 318 16.91 12.17 2.23
C VAL A 318 16.86 13.32 3.23
N ASN A 319 15.65 13.79 3.55
CA ASN A 319 15.41 14.87 4.52
C ASN A 319 16.23 16.16 4.28
N GLY A 320 16.53 16.47 3.01
CA GLY A 320 17.31 17.63 2.60
C GLY A 320 18.83 17.42 2.58
N ASP A 321 19.32 16.25 2.99
CA ASP A 321 20.73 15.87 2.89
C ASP A 321 20.98 15.05 1.61
N SER A 322 22.04 15.37 0.87
CA SER A 322 22.37 14.78 -0.43
C SER A 322 23.42 13.68 -0.28
N PHE A 323 23.23 12.54 -0.93
CA PHE A 323 24.26 11.49 -0.97
C PHE A 323 25.52 11.89 -1.76
N PHE A 324 25.39 12.83 -2.70
CA PHE A 324 26.52 13.50 -3.34
C PHE A 324 26.52 14.99 -3.00
N PRO A 325 27.65 15.57 -2.55
CA PRO A 325 28.93 14.91 -2.28
C PRO A 325 28.97 14.20 -0.92
N SER A 326 29.61 13.02 -0.88
CA SER A 326 29.90 12.24 0.34
C SER A 326 31.28 11.57 0.28
N THR A 327 31.90 11.31 1.43
CA THR A 327 33.23 10.65 1.55
C THR A 327 33.09 9.26 2.14
N LEU A 328 33.67 8.23 1.51
CA LEU A 328 33.71 6.86 2.06
C LEU A 328 34.55 6.83 3.35
N LYS A 329 33.98 6.31 4.45
CA LYS A 329 34.59 6.28 5.79
C LYS A 329 34.99 4.87 6.20
N SER A 330 34.13 3.90 5.89
CA SER A 330 34.35 2.49 6.17
C SER A 330 33.68 1.63 5.12
N GLN A 331 34.21 0.42 4.96
CA GLN A 331 33.53 -0.64 4.26
C GLN A 331 33.75 -1.96 4.99
N ASP A 332 32.66 -2.71 5.10
CA ASP A 332 32.70 -4.12 5.42
C ASP A 332 32.31 -4.93 4.19
N HIS A 333 32.85 -6.15 4.03
CA HIS A 333 32.33 -7.11 3.05
C HIS A 333 32.43 -8.54 3.60
N ASN A 334 31.76 -9.51 2.99
CA ASN A 334 31.91 -10.93 3.35
C ASN A 334 32.62 -11.72 2.25
N HIS A 335 33.28 -12.80 2.66
CA HIS A 335 33.60 -13.91 1.75
C HIS A 335 32.59 -15.05 2.00
N PRO A 336 31.90 -15.58 0.97
CA PRO A 336 30.94 -16.67 1.11
C PRO A 336 31.55 -17.97 1.66
N LEU A 337 30.68 -18.88 2.11
CA LEU A 337 31.11 -20.22 2.54
C LEU A 337 31.80 -20.96 1.38
N GLY A 338 33.04 -21.40 1.60
CA GLY A 338 33.89 -22.05 0.59
C GLY A 338 35.10 -21.19 0.18
N TYR A 339 35.05 -19.88 0.41
CA TYR A 339 36.14 -18.96 0.13
C TYR A 339 37.08 -18.79 1.33
N PRO A 340 38.35 -18.40 1.12
CA PRO A 340 39.26 -18.02 2.20
C PRO A 340 38.64 -16.91 3.04
N PHE A 341 38.83 -16.92 4.36
CA PHE A 341 38.29 -15.87 5.23
C PHE A 341 39.23 -14.67 5.36
N GLU A 342 40.46 -14.80 4.85
CA GLU A 342 41.48 -13.77 4.95
C GLU A 342 41.18 -12.55 4.08
N PRO A 343 41.37 -11.32 4.60
CA PRO A 343 41.27 -10.12 3.79
C PRO A 343 42.26 -10.11 2.62
N SER A 344 41.84 -9.52 1.50
CA SER A 344 42.62 -9.38 0.28
C SER A 344 44.03 -8.82 0.56
N GLY A 345 45.06 -9.63 0.25
CA GLY A 345 46.47 -9.27 0.49
C GLY A 345 47.03 -9.67 1.86
N PHE A 346 46.35 -10.56 2.59
CA PHE A 346 46.82 -11.24 3.79
C PHE A 346 46.74 -12.76 3.65
N SER A 347 47.43 -13.48 4.53
CA SER A 347 47.32 -14.92 4.73
C SER A 347 47.36 -15.23 6.23
N TYR A 348 46.53 -16.17 6.67
CA TYR A 348 46.44 -16.52 8.09
C TYR A 348 47.24 -17.77 8.42
N ASN A 349 47.88 -17.76 9.60
CA ASN A 349 48.52 -18.94 10.15
C ASN A 349 48.17 -19.08 11.64
N ALA A 350 47.62 -20.22 12.04
CA ALA A 350 47.15 -20.46 13.41
C ALA A 350 48.22 -20.25 14.52
N LYS A 351 49.52 -20.29 14.21
CA LYS A 351 50.61 -20.00 15.16
C LYS A 351 51.18 -18.58 15.07
N LYS A 352 50.96 -17.87 13.96
CA LYS A 352 51.59 -16.56 13.68
C LYS A 352 50.58 -15.41 13.49
N GLY A 353 49.28 -15.71 13.48
CA GLY A 353 48.23 -14.73 13.15
C GLY A 353 48.19 -14.43 11.66
N PHE A 354 47.67 -13.25 11.31
CA PHE A 354 47.70 -12.73 9.95
C PHE A 354 49.09 -12.21 9.58
N SER A 355 49.50 -12.48 8.36
CA SER A 355 50.71 -11.92 7.74
C SER A 355 50.38 -11.36 6.36
N VAL A 356 51.09 -10.30 5.97
CA VAL A 356 51.02 -9.76 4.61
C VAL A 356 51.44 -10.84 3.61
N SER A 357 50.58 -11.13 2.63
CA SER A 357 50.94 -12.05 1.54
C SER A 357 51.89 -11.37 0.56
N GLY A 358 52.87 -12.14 0.07
CA GLY A 358 53.92 -11.63 -0.82
C GLY A 358 53.43 -11.25 -2.21
N ASN A 359 54.15 -10.34 -2.86
CA ASN A 359 54.00 -9.91 -4.26
C ASN A 359 52.57 -9.70 -4.79
N ILE A 360 51.86 -8.77 -4.16
CA ILE A 360 50.59 -8.17 -4.64
C ILE A 360 50.74 -7.37 -5.96
N PHE A 361 51.93 -7.36 -6.55
CA PHE A 361 52.22 -6.87 -7.90
C PHE A 361 52.05 -7.94 -9.01
N SER A 362 51.82 -9.23 -8.67
CA SER A 362 51.61 -10.28 -9.69
C SER A 362 50.16 -10.45 -10.13
N MET A 363 49.21 -9.91 -9.36
CA MET A 363 47.92 -9.53 -9.92
C MET A 363 48.20 -8.21 -10.65
N GLY A 364 48.14 -8.20 -11.99
CA GLY A 364 48.72 -7.13 -12.82
C GLY A 364 48.16 -5.73 -12.54
N GLU A 365 48.71 -4.69 -13.18
CA GLU A 365 48.55 -3.25 -12.84
C GLU A 365 47.11 -2.70 -12.66
N ASN A 366 46.08 -3.48 -13.01
CA ASN A 366 44.66 -3.18 -12.79
C ASN A 366 44.03 -3.83 -11.55
N ALA A 367 44.71 -4.75 -10.85
CA ALA A 367 44.19 -5.49 -9.70
C ALA A 367 44.26 -4.66 -8.41
N LYS A 368 43.17 -3.94 -8.11
CA LYS A 368 43.05 -3.08 -6.93
C LYS A 368 42.66 -3.89 -5.70
N VAL A 369 43.63 -4.59 -5.11
CA VAL A 369 43.51 -5.25 -3.80
C VAL A 369 43.10 -4.23 -2.74
N ASP A 370 42.07 -4.52 -1.94
CA ASP A 370 41.44 -3.61 -0.96
C ASP A 370 42.44 -2.95 0.00
N ARG A 371 43.46 -3.72 0.40
CA ARG A 371 44.59 -3.26 1.20
C ARG A 371 45.31 -2.02 0.63
N ASN A 372 45.40 -1.90 -0.70
CA ASN A 372 46.00 -0.74 -1.37
C ASN A 372 45.09 0.50 -1.27
N ILE A 373 43.79 0.35 -1.02
CA ILE A 373 42.84 1.45 -0.81
C ILE A 373 42.85 1.95 0.64
N ALA A 374 43.05 1.07 1.62
CA ALA A 374 43.29 1.48 3.01
C ALA A 374 44.56 2.35 3.14
N GLN A 375 45.57 2.12 2.28
CA GLN A 375 46.91 2.68 2.40
C GLN A 375 47.00 4.21 2.25
N PRO A 376 46.36 4.88 1.27
CA PRO A 376 46.34 6.34 1.16
C PRO A 376 45.14 7.02 1.83
N ASN A 377 44.01 6.33 1.99
CA ASN A 377 42.72 6.99 2.27
C ASN A 377 42.23 6.92 3.73
N GLY A 378 42.85 6.09 4.58
CA GLY A 378 42.43 5.95 5.98
C GLY A 378 41.03 5.35 6.19
N ILE A 379 40.49 4.69 5.16
CA ILE A 379 39.20 3.99 5.19
C ILE A 379 39.32 2.81 6.15
N LYS A 380 38.35 2.63 7.05
CA LYS A 380 38.28 1.43 7.91
C LYS A 380 37.74 0.26 7.08
N LEU A 381 38.51 -0.82 6.96
CA LEU A 381 38.06 -2.02 6.24
C LEU A 381 37.90 -3.20 7.19
N ARG A 382 36.83 -3.99 6.99
CA ARG A 382 36.63 -5.27 7.69
C ARG A 382 36.11 -6.35 6.74
N VAL A 383 36.54 -7.59 6.96
CA VAL A 383 35.92 -8.76 6.30
C VAL A 383 35.11 -9.54 7.33
N TYR A 384 33.86 -9.86 7.03
CA TYR A 384 33.04 -10.77 7.80
C TYR A 384 33.33 -12.21 7.37
N SER A 385 33.81 -13.03 8.30
CA SER A 385 33.93 -14.47 8.08
C SER A 385 32.56 -15.13 8.26
N SER A 386 31.90 -15.49 7.16
CA SER A 386 30.65 -16.26 7.18
C SER A 386 30.80 -17.63 7.86
N TYR A 387 32.03 -18.13 8.04
CA TYR A 387 32.33 -19.35 8.80
C TYR A 387 32.46 -19.08 10.31
N LEU A 388 33.28 -18.10 10.72
CA LEU A 388 33.55 -17.80 12.14
C LEU A 388 32.49 -16.92 12.81
N LYS A 389 31.61 -16.28 12.01
CA LYS A 389 30.65 -15.25 12.45
C LYS A 389 31.32 -14.05 13.13
N GLN A 390 32.52 -13.70 12.68
CA GLN A 390 33.38 -12.67 13.26
C GLN A 390 33.92 -11.73 12.19
N TYR A 391 34.20 -10.50 12.59
CA TYR A 391 34.87 -9.51 11.75
C TYR A 391 36.38 -9.64 11.84
N ILE A 392 37.05 -9.35 10.74
CA ILE A 392 38.50 -9.23 10.63
C ILE A 392 38.78 -7.82 10.13
N ARG A 393 39.18 -6.94 11.04
CA ARG A 393 39.58 -5.58 10.69
C ARG A 393 40.97 -5.61 10.08
N TYR A 394 41.17 -4.88 8.98
CA TYR A 394 42.45 -4.80 8.30
C TYR A 394 42.77 -3.40 7.78
N ASP A 395 44.07 -3.18 7.57
CA ASP A 395 44.62 -1.97 6.97
C ASP A 395 45.80 -2.32 6.04
N ASN A 396 46.61 -1.31 5.70
CA ASN A 396 47.76 -1.47 4.81
C ASN A 396 48.92 -2.31 5.34
N LYS A 397 48.90 -2.68 6.63
CA LYS A 397 50.02 -3.32 7.35
C LYS A 397 49.60 -4.54 8.16
N SER A 398 48.37 -4.57 8.65
CA SER A 398 47.89 -5.50 9.66
C SER A 398 46.46 -5.96 9.41
N ALA A 399 46.14 -7.16 9.88
CA ALA A 399 44.78 -7.68 9.97
C ALA A 399 44.63 -8.39 11.32
N ASN A 400 43.48 -8.23 11.97
CA ASN A 400 43.18 -8.80 13.29
C ASN A 400 41.70 -9.16 13.37
N PHE A 401 41.36 -10.22 14.11
CA PHE A 401 39.98 -10.46 14.51
C PHE A 401 39.48 -9.33 15.43
N GLU A 402 38.21 -8.98 15.30
CA GLU A 402 37.48 -7.99 16.10
C GLU A 402 36.51 -8.66 17.08
#